data_AF-A0A7C3DEB2-F1
#
_entry.id   AF-A0A7C3DEB2-F1
#
_cell.length_a   1.000
_cell.length_b   1.000
_cell.length_c   1.000
_cell.angle_alpha   90.00
_cell.angle_beta   90.00
_cell.angle_gamma   90.00
#
_symmetry.space_group_name_H-M   'P 1'
#
loop_
_entity.id
_entity.type
_entity.pdbx_description
1 polymer ?
#
loop_
_entity_poly.entity_id
_entity_poly.type
_entity_poly.pdbx_seq_one_letter_code
_entity_poly.pdbx_strand_id
1 'polypeptide(L)'
;MKAARTWGIAAYLALLIERLSQAVQFRPRPAFNPAQIRRYEGVRRELSLEVPYYPARSSRGYVLIPKDGYFQQAEEVLERL
;
A
#
# COMPACT_ATOMS: atom_id res chain seq x y z
N MET A 1 21.18 -42.87 24.71
CA MET A 1 19.85 -43.05 24.05
C MET A 1 19.02 -41.76 23.88
N LYS A 2 19.25 -40.67 24.65
CA LYS A 2 18.47 -39.41 24.50
C LYS A 2 18.76 -38.63 23.22
N ALA A 3 20.01 -38.64 22.75
CA ALA A 3 20.42 -37.90 21.55
C ALA A 3 19.71 -38.40 20.28
N ALA A 4 19.68 -39.71 20.03
CA ALA A 4 19.03 -40.27 18.83
C ALA A 4 17.55 -39.85 18.69
N ARG A 5 16.84 -39.70 19.83
CA ARG A 5 15.46 -39.24 19.87
C ARG A 5 15.33 -37.76 19.50
N THR A 6 16.25 -36.91 19.95
CA THR A 6 16.27 -35.49 19.59
C THR A 6 16.61 -35.27 18.11
N TRP A 7 17.51 -36.07 17.53
CA TRP A 7 17.81 -36.03 16.10
C TRP A 7 16.62 -36.44 15.24
N GLY A 8 15.86 -37.47 15.66
CA GLY A 8 14.63 -37.87 14.96
C GLY A 8 13.54 -36.80 14.99
N ILE A 9 13.38 -36.11 16.13
CA ILE A 9 12.41 -35.00 16.26
C ILE A 9 12.81 -33.81 15.39
N ALA A 10 14.11 -33.47 15.37
CA ALA A 10 14.63 -32.39 14.53
C ALA A 10 14.44 -32.69 13.03
N ALA A 11 14.73 -33.93 12.60
CA ALA A 11 14.52 -34.35 11.22
C ALA A 11 13.05 -34.34 10.82
N TYR A 12 12.16 -34.79 11.71
CA TYR A 12 10.71 -34.74 11.49
C TYR A 12 10.19 -33.30 11.38
N LEU A 13 10.63 -32.40 12.26
CA LEU A 13 10.27 -30.99 12.23
C LEU A 13 10.77 -30.31 10.94
N ALA A 14 12.01 -30.59 10.54
CA ALA A 14 12.58 -30.06 9.30
C ALA A 14 11.75 -30.47 8.08
N LEU A 15 11.37 -31.75 7.99
CA LEU A 15 10.54 -32.27 6.90
C LEU A 15 9.14 -31.65 6.88
N LEU A 16 8.57 -31.39 8.06
CA LEU A 16 7.24 -30.80 8.21
C LEU A 16 7.24 -29.33 7.77
N ILE A 17 8.27 -28.57 8.14
CA ILE A 17 8.46 -27.18 7.71
C ILE A 17 8.67 -27.10 6.20
N GLU A 18 9.47 -28.00 5.62
CA GLU A 18 9.72 -28.06 4.18
C GLU A 18 8.41 -28.34 3.40
N ARG A 19 7.61 -29.30 3.87
CA ARG A 19 6.29 -29.61 3.32
C ARG A 19 5.33 -28.42 3.40
N LEU A 20 5.32 -27.70 4.52
CA LEU A 20 4.51 -26.49 4.67
C LEU A 20 4.97 -25.38 3.72
N SER A 21 6.28 -25.18 3.56
CA SER A 21 6.84 -24.16 2.68
C SER A 21 6.55 -24.44 1.19
N GLN A 22 6.44 -25.71 0.80
CA GLN A 22 6.05 -26.10 -0.57
C GLN A 22 4.54 -25.93 -0.82
N ALA A 23 3.71 -26.21 0.18
CA ALA A 23 2.26 -26.08 0.08
C ALA A 23 1.82 -24.61 0.13
N VAL A 24 2.49 -23.79 0.92
CA VAL A 24 2.24 -22.35 1.01
C VAL A 24 3.12 -21.68 -0.04
N GLN A 25 2.60 -21.53 -1.27
CA GLN A 25 3.19 -20.58 -2.21
C GLN A 25 3.15 -19.19 -1.56
N PHE A 26 4.26 -18.80 -0.95
CA PHE A 26 4.44 -17.45 -0.41
C PHE A 26 4.51 -16.50 -1.61
N ARG A 27 3.34 -16.12 -2.12
CA ARG A 27 3.21 -14.96 -3.00
C ARG A 27 3.10 -13.78 -2.04
N PRO A 28 4.18 -13.00 -1.81
CA PRO A 28 4.04 -11.74 -1.12
C PRO A 28 3.14 -10.88 -2.00
N ARG A 29 1.84 -10.90 -1.74
CA ARG A 29 0.95 -9.91 -2.31
C ARG A 29 1.44 -8.60 -1.69
N PRO A 30 1.95 -7.65 -2.50
CA PRO A 30 2.41 -6.40 -1.93
C PRO A 30 1.23 -5.84 -1.13
N ALA A 31 1.47 -5.50 0.13
CA ALA A 31 0.44 -4.92 1.01
C ALA A 31 -0.12 -3.60 0.45
N PHE A 32 0.55 -3.05 -0.58
CA PHE A 32 0.18 -1.83 -1.27
C PHE A 32 -0.05 -2.11 -2.74
N ASN A 33 -1.22 -1.71 -3.23
CA ASN A 33 -1.45 -1.61 -4.66
C ASN A 33 -0.58 -0.45 -5.18
N PRO A 34 0.33 -0.65 -6.15
CA PRO A 34 1.19 0.42 -6.66
C PRO A 34 0.38 1.60 -7.24
N ALA A 35 -0.89 1.39 -7.60
CA ALA A 35 -1.81 2.48 -7.96
C ALA A 35 -2.09 3.47 -6.82
N GLN A 36 -1.83 3.10 -5.55
CA GLN A 36 -2.06 3.93 -4.37
C GLN A 36 -0.83 4.76 -3.97
N ILE A 37 0.33 4.54 -4.60
CA ILE A 37 1.56 5.27 -4.27
C ILE A 37 1.94 6.13 -5.47
N ARG A 38 1.54 7.40 -5.48
CA ARG A 38 2.08 8.40 -6.41
C ARG A 38 3.31 9.05 -5.79
N ARG A 39 4.39 9.14 -6.57
CA ARG A 39 5.55 9.97 -6.23
C ARG A 39 5.06 11.41 -6.07
N TYR A 40 5.10 11.90 -4.84
CA TYR A 40 4.89 13.31 -4.54
C TYR A 40 6.19 14.05 -4.85
N GLU A 41 6.32 14.57 -6.07
CA GLU A 41 7.35 15.56 -6.36
C GLU A 41 6.93 16.83 -5.62
N GLY A 42 7.62 17.09 -4.51
CA GLY A 42 7.30 18.12 -3.52
C GLY A 42 7.51 19.55 -4.01
N VAL A 43 6.94 19.89 -5.16
CA VAL A 43 6.77 21.27 -5.57
C VAL A 43 5.53 21.77 -4.85
N ARG A 44 5.72 22.47 -3.73
CA ARG A 44 4.67 23.33 -3.19
C ARG A 44 4.32 24.32 -4.29
N ARG A 45 3.26 24.02 -5.03
CA ARG A 45 2.73 24.90 -6.05
C ARG A 45 2.30 26.17 -5.33
N GLU A 46 2.87 27.32 -5.70
CA GLU A 46 2.35 28.60 -5.25
C GLU A 46 0.85 28.66 -5.61
N LEU A 47 0.06 29.24 -4.71
CA LEU A 47 -1.37 29.42 -4.97
C LEU A 47 -1.51 30.34 -6.19
N SER A 48 -2.16 29.85 -7.23
CA SER A 48 -2.49 30.64 -8.41
C SER A 48 -3.92 31.12 -8.30
N LEU A 49 -4.19 32.40 -8.57
CA LEU A 49 -5.57 32.90 -8.60
C LEU A 49 -6.34 32.47 -9.87
N GLU A 50 -5.66 31.81 -10.81
CA GLU A 50 -6.25 31.37 -12.08
C GLU A 50 -7.15 30.14 -11.94
N VAL A 51 -7.01 29.39 -10.84
CA VAL A 51 -7.75 28.14 -10.62
C VAL A 51 -8.57 28.25 -9.33
N PRO A 52 -9.85 27.83 -9.31
CA PRO A 52 -10.63 27.79 -8.09
C PRO A 52 -10.12 26.70 -7.13
N TYR A 53 -10.24 26.94 -5.82
CA TYR A 53 -9.82 26.00 -4.77
C TYR A 53 -11.00 25.59 -3.89
N TYR A 54 -11.00 24.32 -3.48
CA TYR A 54 -11.91 23.80 -2.45
C TYR A 54 -11.21 23.76 -1.09
N PRO A 55 -11.80 24.34 -0.02
CA PRO A 55 -11.26 24.24 1.32
C PRO A 55 -11.59 22.88 1.95
N ALA A 56 -10.56 22.11 2.30
CA ALA A 56 -10.70 20.83 2.99
C ALA A 56 -10.12 20.89 4.41
N ARG A 57 -10.79 20.25 5.36
CA ARG A 57 -10.30 20.15 6.75
C ARG A 57 -9.23 19.07 6.85
N SER A 58 -8.10 19.39 7.45
CA SER A 58 -6.99 18.49 7.77
C SER A 58 -6.72 18.48 9.28
N SER A 59 -5.88 17.56 9.73
CA SER A 59 -5.42 17.50 11.13
C SER A 59 -4.66 18.75 11.59
N ARG A 60 -4.14 19.56 10.64
CA ARG A 60 -3.35 20.77 10.92
C ARG A 60 -4.10 22.07 10.59
N GLY A 61 -5.38 22.02 10.27
CA GLY A 61 -6.19 23.18 9.87
C GLY A 61 -6.83 22.99 8.49
N TYR A 62 -7.07 24.06 7.75
CA TYR A 62 -7.62 23.96 6.40
C TYR A 62 -6.51 23.88 5.35
N VAL A 63 -6.72 23.03 4.35
CA VAL A 63 -5.88 22.95 3.13
C VAL A 63 -6.73 23.32 1.93
N LEU A 64 -6.13 24.06 0.99
CA LEU A 64 -6.77 24.46 -0.25
C LEU A 64 -6.38 23.46 -1.34
N ILE A 65 -7.36 22.73 -1.87
CA ILE A 65 -7.16 21.76 -2.95
C ILE A 65 -7.57 22.42 -4.27
N PRO A 66 -6.67 22.54 -5.27
CA PRO A 66 -7.02 23.13 -6.56
C PRO A 66 -8.04 22.26 -7.29
N LYS A 67 -9.04 22.88 -7.91
CA LYS A 67 -9.91 22.22 -8.89
C LYS A 67 -9.22 22.20 -10.26
N ASP A 68 -8.08 21.55 -10.32
CA ASP A 68 -7.30 21.40 -11.55
C ASP A 68 -7.83 20.24 -12.42
N GLY A 69 -7.12 19.95 -13.52
CA GLY A 69 -7.50 18.86 -14.42
C GLY A 69 -7.52 17.48 -13.74
N TYR A 70 -6.80 17.29 -12.62
CA TYR A 70 -6.89 16.05 -11.85
C TYR A 70 -8.21 15.96 -11.08
N PHE A 71 -8.67 17.06 -10.49
CA PHE A 71 -9.99 17.11 -9.85
C PHE A 71 -11.09 16.72 -10.85
N GLN A 72 -11.06 17.28 -12.06
CA GLN A 72 -12.03 16.94 -13.11
C GLN A 72 -12.02 15.45 -13.46
N GLN A 73 -10.83 14.88 -13.69
CA GLN A 73 -10.70 13.45 -13.98
C GLN A 73 -11.23 12.57 -12.84
N ALA A 74 -11.01 12.98 -11.59
CA ALA A 74 -11.52 12.25 -10.43
C ALA A 74 -13.06 12.31 -10.36
N GLU A 75 -13.67 13.46 -10.61
CA GLU A 75 -15.14 13.58 -10.67
C GLU A 75 -15.72 12.75 -11.81
N GLU A 76 -15.12 12.79 -13.00
CA GLU A 76 -15.57 11.95 -14.13
C GLU A 76 -15.54 10.44 -13.82
N VAL A 77 -14.55 9.99 -13.03
CA VAL A 77 -14.49 8.58 -12.59
C VAL A 77 -15.58 8.29 -11.56
N LEU A 78 -15.81 9.20 -10.61
CA LEU A 78 -16.83 9.05 -9.58
C LEU A 78 -18.25 9.06 -10.15
N GLU A 79 -18.53 9.86 -11.18
CA GLU A 79 -19.82 9.89 -11.86
C GLU A 79 -20.17 8.59 -12.61
N ARG A 80 -19.16 7.77 -12.91
CA ARG A 80 -19.33 6.50 -13.64
C ARG A 80 -19.49 5.29 -12.71
N LEU A 81 -19.48 5.49 -11.39
CA LEU A 81 -19.71 4.46 -10.37
C LEU A 81 -21.16 4.46 -9.91
#